data_AF-A0A429AIS0-F1
#
_entry.id   AF-A0A429AIS0-F1
#
_cell.length_a   1.000
_cell.length_b   1.000
_cell.length_c   1.000
_cell.angle_alpha   90.00
_cell.angle_beta   90.00
_cell.angle_gamma   90.00
#
_symmetry.space_group_name_H-M   'P 1'
#
loop_
_entity.id
_entity.type
_entity.pdbx_description
1 polymer ?
#
loop_
_entity_poly.entity_id
_entity_poly.type
_entity_poly.pdbx_seq_one_letter_code
_entity_poly.pdbx_strand_id
1 'polypeptide(L)'
;MIWTYCEQWNNLAETPMTPLTPAQAQARHASGDLYTAVASLTEQSAPTLRVEMRLETGYASVVFMDEYGRDTLDYTFTLINGSFFLETATSHSYGNSQERGGYADADRTETYEFTTDGVIHRTVEEEGDESKEIRNGVDVSSNWEPVPTFGAYTSLIRRER
;
A
#
# COMPACT_ATOMS: atom_id res chain seq x y z
N MET A 1 14.72 -9.80 -1.30
CA MET A 1 14.09 -8.61 -0.70
C MET A 1 14.61 -8.50 0.71
N ILE A 2 15.06 -7.31 1.08
CA ILE A 2 15.55 -6.98 2.42
C ILE A 2 14.53 -6.04 3.05
N TRP A 3 14.17 -6.32 4.30
CA TRP A 3 13.23 -5.50 5.06
C TRP A 3 13.96 -4.61 6.04
N THR A 4 13.71 -3.31 5.92
CA THR A 4 14.02 -2.32 6.96
C THR A 4 12.72 -1.84 7.59
N TYR A 5 12.81 -1.24 8.78
CA TYR A 5 11.63 -0.84 9.53
C TYR A 5 11.74 0.58 10.03
N CYS A 6 10.62 1.28 10.05
CA CYS A 6 10.47 2.61 10.62
C CYS A 6 9.06 2.76 11.18
N GLU A 7 8.80 3.83 11.91
CA GLU A 7 7.42 4.12 12.32
C GLU A 7 6.58 4.49 11.09
N GLN A 8 7.07 5.46 10.31
CA GLN A 8 6.44 5.95 9.08
C GLN A 8 7.48 6.21 8.00
N TRP A 9 7.04 6.28 6.76
CA TRP A 9 7.89 6.65 5.62
C TRP A 9 7.64 8.10 5.21
N ASN A 10 8.71 8.86 4.95
CA ASN A 10 8.57 10.22 4.42
C ASN A 10 8.65 10.19 2.89
N ASN A 11 7.51 10.41 2.21
CA ASN A 11 7.44 10.41 0.75
C ASN A 11 8.23 11.56 0.09
N LEU A 12 8.32 12.72 0.73
CA LEU A 12 9.03 13.88 0.18
C LEU A 12 10.54 13.74 0.27
N ALA A 13 11.02 13.21 1.40
CA ALA A 13 12.44 13.01 1.66
C ALA A 13 12.94 11.61 1.28
N GLU A 14 12.05 10.72 0.80
CA GLU A 14 12.33 9.32 0.47
C GLU A 14 13.14 8.60 1.58
N THR A 15 12.79 8.84 2.85
CA THR A 15 13.55 8.36 4.02
C THR A 15 12.67 7.88 5.18
N PRO A 16 13.17 6.98 6.04
CA PRO A 16 12.42 6.50 7.20
C PRO A 16 12.28 7.57 8.27
N MET A 17 11.06 7.76 8.78
CA MET A 17 10.78 8.54 9.97
C MET A 17 10.83 7.61 11.19
N THR A 18 11.67 7.95 12.17
CA THR A 18 11.90 7.14 13.38
C THR A 18 12.28 5.69 13.02
N PRO A 19 13.52 5.46 12.53
CA PRO A 19 13.98 4.11 12.19
C PRO A 19 13.82 3.13 13.36
N LEU A 20 13.38 1.92 13.06
CA LEU A 20 13.15 0.85 14.02
C LEU A 20 14.09 -0.32 13.76
N THR A 21 14.56 -0.93 14.84
CA THR A 21 15.15 -2.27 14.76
C THR A 21 14.07 -3.32 14.46
N PRO A 22 14.41 -4.48 13.88
CA PRO A 22 13.45 -5.56 13.67
C PRO A 22 12.72 -5.98 14.96
N ALA A 23 13.41 -5.98 16.11
CA ALA A 23 12.82 -6.31 17.40
C ALA A 23 11.76 -5.28 17.86
N GLN A 24 12.01 -3.98 17.62
CA GLN A 24 11.03 -2.94 17.93
C GLN A 24 9.81 -3.03 17.00
N ALA A 25 10.01 -3.24 15.70
CA ALA A 25 8.92 -3.39 14.75
C ALA A 25 8.10 -4.67 15.03
N GLN A 26 8.74 -5.77 15.43
CA GLN A 26 8.05 -6.99 15.86
C GLN A 26 7.23 -6.77 17.13
N ALA A 27 7.77 -6.04 18.11
CA ALA A 27 7.03 -5.70 19.32
C ALA A 27 5.78 -4.87 18.99
N ARG A 28 5.92 -3.89 18.09
CA ARG A 28 4.79 -3.08 17.58
C ARG A 28 3.76 -3.92 16.83
N HIS A 29 4.19 -4.85 15.99
CA HIS A 29 3.29 -5.79 15.34
C HIS A 29 2.49 -6.60 16.37
N ALA A 30 3.13 -7.07 17.44
CA ALA A 30 2.46 -7.84 18.48
C ALA A 30 1.50 -7.01 19.35
N SER A 31 1.80 -5.74 19.63
CA SER A 31 0.92 -4.81 20.34
C SER A 31 -0.16 -4.19 19.45
N GLY A 32 0.03 -4.25 18.13
CA GLY A 32 -0.83 -3.62 17.12
C GLY A 32 -0.48 -2.17 16.81
N ASP A 33 0.62 -1.66 17.35
CA ASP A 33 1.10 -0.30 17.10
C ASP A 33 1.59 -0.10 15.67
N LEU A 34 1.57 1.15 15.22
CA LEU A 34 2.00 1.55 13.89
C LEU A 34 3.48 1.22 13.63
N TYR A 35 3.74 0.54 12.52
CA TYR A 35 5.07 0.45 11.93
C TYR A 35 4.96 0.30 10.41
N THR A 36 6.06 0.61 9.72
CA THR A 36 6.23 0.41 8.29
C THR A 36 7.39 -0.55 8.03
N ALA A 37 7.17 -1.57 7.22
CA ALA A 37 8.21 -2.42 6.64
C ALA A 37 8.53 -1.93 5.22
N VAL A 38 9.77 -1.54 4.97
CA VAL A 38 10.23 -1.03 3.68
C VAL A 38 11.12 -2.07 3.02
N ALA A 39 10.80 -2.43 1.78
CA ALA A 39 11.47 -3.46 1.03
C ALA A 39 12.41 -2.88 -0.02
N SER A 40 13.64 -3.38 -0.04
CA SER A 40 14.63 -3.11 -1.09
C SER A 40 15.13 -4.41 -1.71
N LEU A 41 15.64 -4.35 -2.94
CA LEU A 41 16.27 -5.52 -3.60
C LEU A 41 17.64 -5.83 -3.00
N THR A 42 18.41 -4.78 -2.71
CA THR A 42 19.72 -4.80 -2.05
C THR A 42 19.81 -3.65 -1.04
N GLU A 43 20.84 -3.66 -0.20
CA GLU A 43 21.11 -2.58 0.78
C GLU A 43 21.35 -1.21 0.13
N GLN A 44 21.72 -1.16 -1.16
CA GLN A 44 22.02 0.07 -1.90
C GLN A 44 20.94 0.45 -2.91
N SER A 45 19.91 -0.37 -3.11
CA SER A 45 18.83 -0.07 -4.05
C SER A 45 17.77 0.80 -3.40
N ALA A 46 17.12 1.65 -4.20
CA ALA A 46 15.90 2.33 -3.80
C ALA A 46 14.83 1.32 -3.33
N PRO A 47 13.98 1.69 -2.36
CA PRO A 47 12.84 0.88 -1.97
C PRO A 47 11.92 0.58 -3.15
N THR A 48 11.39 -0.63 -3.20
CA THR A 48 10.47 -1.07 -4.27
C THR A 48 9.03 -1.20 -3.78
N LEU A 49 8.82 -1.35 -2.48
CA LEU A 49 7.52 -1.27 -1.84
C LEU A 49 7.63 -0.98 -0.34
N ARG A 50 6.53 -0.54 0.26
CA ARG A 50 6.36 -0.40 1.72
C ARG A 50 5.07 -1.06 2.16
N VAL A 51 5.07 -1.62 3.36
CA VAL A 51 3.91 -2.22 4.03
C VAL A 51 3.73 -1.52 5.36
N GLU A 52 2.68 -0.72 5.49
CA GLU A 52 2.32 -0.04 6.74
C GLU A 52 1.26 -0.87 7.46
N MET A 53 1.41 -1.04 8.77
CA MET A 53 0.53 -1.88 9.59
C MET A 53 0.18 -1.14 10.87
N ARG A 54 -1.12 -1.15 11.23
CA ARG A 54 -1.62 -0.72 12.53
C ARG A 54 -2.79 -1.62 12.93
N LEU A 55 -2.46 -2.75 13.54
CA LEU A 55 -3.45 -3.79 13.84
C LEU A 55 -4.46 -3.34 14.90
N GLU A 56 -4.09 -2.43 15.81
CA GLU A 56 -5.01 -1.91 16.85
C GLU A 56 -6.23 -1.20 16.24
N THR A 57 -6.06 -0.54 15.09
CA THR A 57 -7.14 0.12 14.33
C THR A 57 -7.63 -0.74 13.16
N GLY A 58 -7.07 -1.95 12.99
CA GLY A 58 -7.42 -2.83 11.89
C GLY A 58 -6.97 -2.32 10.52
N TYR A 59 -5.91 -1.52 10.44
CA TYR A 59 -5.43 -0.91 9.20
C TYR A 59 -4.15 -1.60 8.70
N ALA A 60 -4.06 -1.80 7.40
CA ALA A 60 -2.82 -2.08 6.70
C ALA A 60 -2.82 -1.41 5.33
N SER A 61 -1.66 -0.99 4.85
CA SER A 61 -1.50 -0.56 3.46
C SER A 61 -0.24 -1.13 2.82
N VAL A 62 -0.28 -1.29 1.51
CA VAL A 62 0.86 -1.70 0.70
C VAL A 62 1.03 -0.70 -0.42
N VAL A 63 2.21 -0.13 -0.55
CA VAL A 63 2.52 0.82 -1.62
C VAL A 63 3.69 0.31 -2.43
N PHE A 64 3.51 0.17 -3.74
CA PHE A 64 4.55 -0.18 -4.69
C PHE A 64 5.15 1.07 -5.30
N MET A 65 6.47 1.13 -5.36
CA MET A 65 7.18 2.30 -5.87
C MET A 65 7.94 1.98 -7.16
N ASP A 66 8.10 2.97 -8.02
CA ASP A 66 8.99 2.90 -9.19
C ASP A 66 10.43 3.32 -8.88
N GLU A 67 11.28 3.38 -9.90
CA GLU A 67 12.69 3.79 -9.78
C GLU A 67 12.89 5.26 -9.38
N TYR A 68 11.85 6.09 -9.51
CA TYR A 68 11.83 7.49 -9.10
C TYR A 68 11.30 7.67 -7.67
N GLY A 69 10.97 6.57 -6.97
CA GLY A 69 10.44 6.60 -5.61
C GLY A 69 8.97 7.04 -5.55
N ARG A 70 8.26 7.01 -6.68
CA ARG A 70 6.86 7.41 -6.76
C ARG A 70 5.94 6.24 -6.52
N ASP A 71 4.79 6.51 -5.93
CA ASP A 71 3.78 5.50 -5.65
C ASP A 71 3.08 5.11 -6.96
N THR A 72 3.17 3.85 -7.34
CA THR A 72 2.57 3.33 -8.59
C THR A 72 1.28 2.56 -8.34
N LEU A 73 1.16 1.97 -7.16
CA LEU A 73 0.02 1.17 -6.76
C LEU A 73 -0.06 1.15 -5.24
N ASP A 74 -1.22 1.53 -4.71
CA ASP A 74 -1.54 1.59 -3.30
C ASP A 74 -2.72 0.67 -3.01
N TYR A 75 -2.55 -0.21 -2.03
CA TYR A 75 -3.61 -1.02 -1.48
C TYR A 75 -3.88 -0.61 -0.05
N THR A 76 -5.14 -0.40 0.29
CA THR A 76 -5.59 -0.20 1.68
C THR A 76 -6.47 -1.36 2.09
N PHE A 77 -6.15 -1.94 3.24
CA PHE A 77 -6.86 -3.06 3.83
C PHE A 77 -7.45 -2.67 5.17
N THR A 78 -8.68 -3.14 5.41
CA THR A 78 -9.38 -3.02 6.68
C THR A 78 -9.61 -4.40 7.28
N LEU A 79 -9.37 -4.54 8.59
CA LEU A 79 -9.54 -5.79 9.33
C LEU A 79 -11.03 -6.01 9.66
N ILE A 80 -11.60 -7.08 9.09
CA ILE A 80 -12.99 -7.47 9.31
C ILE A 80 -12.98 -8.92 9.81
N ASN A 81 -13.53 -9.15 11.02
CA ASN A 81 -13.67 -10.47 11.61
C ASN A 81 -12.36 -11.32 11.61
N GLY A 82 -11.21 -10.67 11.80
CA GLY A 82 -9.91 -11.33 11.88
C GLY A 82 -9.23 -11.59 10.53
N SER A 83 -9.78 -11.09 9.43
CA SER A 83 -9.14 -11.12 8.10
C SER A 83 -9.08 -9.71 7.50
N PHE A 84 -8.02 -9.40 6.78
CA PHE A 84 -7.94 -8.17 6.02
C PHE A 84 -8.80 -8.28 4.76
N PHE A 85 -9.56 -7.23 4.49
CA PHE A 85 -10.28 -7.04 3.25
C PHE A 85 -9.65 -5.87 2.50
N LEU A 86 -9.32 -6.06 1.22
CA LEU A 86 -8.87 -4.99 0.33
C LEU A 86 -10.04 -4.03 0.09
N GLU A 87 -9.97 -2.87 0.70
CA GLU A 87 -10.99 -1.82 0.64
C GLU A 87 -10.73 -0.88 -0.53
N THR A 88 -9.47 -0.51 -0.76
CA THR A 88 -9.10 0.42 -1.84
C THR A 88 -7.88 -0.07 -2.60
N ALA A 89 -7.92 0.05 -3.93
CA ALA A 89 -6.76 -0.07 -4.79
C ALA A 89 -6.63 1.17 -5.67
N THR A 90 -5.52 1.89 -5.56
CA THR A 90 -5.26 3.09 -6.36
C THR A 90 -3.99 2.90 -7.18
N SER A 91 -4.06 3.15 -8.48
CA SER A 91 -2.90 3.13 -9.37
C SER A 91 -2.61 4.52 -9.91
N HIS A 92 -1.33 4.83 -10.03
CA HIS A 92 -0.86 6.12 -10.53
C HIS A 92 0.00 5.91 -11.79
N SER A 93 -0.22 6.75 -12.80
CA SER A 93 0.58 6.80 -14.02
C SER A 93 1.15 8.20 -14.20
N TYR A 94 2.45 8.28 -14.44
CA TYR A 94 3.21 9.55 -14.52
C TYR A 94 3.69 9.88 -15.94
N GLY A 95 3.16 9.18 -16.96
CA GLY A 95 3.53 9.35 -18.36
C GLY A 95 5.05 9.32 -18.57
N ASN A 96 5.60 10.43 -19.07
CA ASN A 96 7.03 10.58 -19.32
C ASN A 96 7.76 11.42 -18.25
N SER A 97 7.08 11.81 -17.17
CA SER A 97 7.70 12.57 -16.09
C SER A 97 8.80 11.76 -15.40
N GLN A 98 9.88 12.43 -15.01
CA GLN A 98 10.98 11.87 -14.19
C GLN A 98 11.10 12.60 -12.85
N GLU A 99 10.11 13.42 -12.49
CA GLU A 99 10.01 14.00 -11.16
C GLU A 99 9.95 12.89 -10.11
N ARG A 100 10.54 13.13 -8.93
CA ARG A 100 10.80 12.09 -7.93
C ARG A 100 9.91 12.23 -6.71
N GLY A 101 9.67 11.08 -6.08
CA GLY A 101 9.03 10.98 -4.77
C GLY A 101 7.68 11.70 -4.70
N GLY A 102 7.35 12.20 -3.50
CA GLY A 102 6.08 12.88 -3.24
C GLY A 102 5.87 14.25 -3.89
N TYR A 103 6.79 14.71 -4.76
CA TYR A 103 6.60 15.91 -5.58
C TYR A 103 5.98 15.61 -6.95
N ALA A 104 6.04 14.36 -7.39
CA ALA A 104 5.56 13.99 -8.71
C ALA A 104 4.02 13.97 -8.75
N ASP A 105 3.46 14.74 -9.69
CA ASP A 105 2.04 14.69 -10.01
C ASP A 105 1.76 13.57 -11.02
N ALA A 106 0.78 12.72 -10.71
CA ALA A 106 0.34 11.68 -11.64
C ALA A 106 -0.52 12.29 -12.75
N ASP A 107 -0.25 11.89 -14.00
CA ASP A 107 -1.07 12.26 -15.16
C ASP A 107 -2.45 11.59 -15.09
N ARG A 108 -2.49 10.39 -14.49
CA ARG A 108 -3.70 9.58 -14.34
C ARG A 108 -3.69 8.81 -13.03
N THR A 109 -4.78 8.94 -12.29
CA THR A 109 -5.06 8.18 -11.07
C THR A 109 -6.31 7.34 -11.27
N GLU A 110 -6.23 6.05 -10.97
CA GLU A 110 -7.38 5.15 -11.04
C GLU A 110 -7.56 4.43 -9.71
N THR A 111 -8.69 4.71 -9.06
CA THR A 111 -9.05 4.20 -7.74
C THR A 111 -10.24 3.25 -7.85
N TYR A 112 -10.11 2.09 -7.21
CA TYR A 112 -11.18 1.13 -6.99
C TYR A 112 -11.47 1.05 -5.50
N GLU A 113 -12.72 1.30 -5.11
CA GLU A 113 -13.22 1.09 -3.76
C GLU A 113 -14.14 -0.14 -3.78
N PHE A 114 -13.81 -1.12 -2.96
CA PHE A 114 -14.49 -2.40 -2.87
C PHE A 114 -15.33 -2.46 -1.61
N THR A 115 -16.45 -3.15 -1.71
CA THR A 115 -17.32 -3.47 -0.58
C THR A 115 -17.45 -4.98 -0.44
N THR A 116 -17.72 -5.45 0.78
CA THR A 116 -17.80 -6.90 1.05
C THR A 116 -18.99 -7.58 0.38
N ASP A 117 -19.99 -6.82 -0.06
CA ASP A 117 -21.18 -7.29 -0.79
C ASP A 117 -21.02 -7.25 -2.32
N GLY A 118 -19.81 -6.95 -2.81
CA GLY A 118 -19.48 -7.06 -4.24
C GLY A 118 -19.87 -5.84 -5.07
N VAL A 119 -20.02 -4.68 -4.44
CA VAL A 119 -20.07 -3.37 -5.11
C VAL A 119 -18.65 -2.83 -5.28
N ILE A 120 -18.34 -2.35 -6.48
CA ILE A 120 -17.08 -1.69 -6.81
C ILE A 120 -17.37 -0.29 -7.34
N HIS A 121 -16.80 0.72 -6.69
CA HIS A 121 -16.76 2.08 -7.21
C HIS A 121 -15.40 2.30 -7.87
N ARG A 122 -15.42 2.66 -9.15
CA ARG A 122 -14.22 3.00 -9.91
C ARG A 122 -14.22 4.49 -10.20
N THR A 123 -13.16 5.17 -9.83
CA THR A 123 -12.91 6.57 -10.15
C THR A 123 -11.63 6.66 -10.98
N VAL A 124 -11.68 7.36 -12.10
CA VAL A 124 -10.49 7.70 -12.91
C VAL A 124 -10.39 9.20 -13.01
N GLU A 125 -9.26 9.73 -12.61
CA GLU A 125 -8.87 11.13 -12.76
C GLU A 125 -7.75 11.20 -13.81
N GLU A 126 -7.92 12.01 -14.85
CA GLU A 126 -6.95 12.15 -15.95
C GLU A 126 -7.07 13.54 -16.56
N GLU A 127 -5.96 14.27 -16.69
CA GLU A 127 -5.90 15.62 -17.28
C GLU A 127 -6.89 16.65 -16.69
N GLY A 128 -7.32 16.45 -15.42
CA GLY A 128 -8.29 17.30 -14.73
C GLY A 128 -9.76 16.91 -14.94
N ASP A 129 -10.04 15.89 -15.75
CA ASP A 129 -11.35 15.26 -15.86
C ASP A 129 -11.48 14.10 -14.87
N GLU A 130 -12.71 13.87 -14.39
CA GLU A 130 -13.05 12.75 -13.49
C GLU A 130 -14.17 11.90 -14.13
N SER A 131 -14.00 10.58 -14.11
CA SER A 131 -15.04 9.63 -14.48
C SER A 131 -15.30 8.62 -13.36
N LYS A 132 -16.58 8.29 -13.16
CA LYS A 132 -17.03 7.36 -12.10
C LYS A 132 -17.90 6.25 -12.69
N GLU A 133 -17.63 5.02 -12.26
CA GLU A 133 -18.37 3.83 -12.64
C GLU A 133 -18.70 3.00 -11.39
N ILE A 134 -19.89 2.38 -11.36
CA ILE A 134 -20.28 1.45 -10.30
C ILE A 134 -20.58 0.10 -10.92
N ARG A 135 -19.98 -0.96 -10.38
CA ARG A 135 -20.26 -2.36 -10.72
C ARG A 135 -20.83 -3.07 -9.51
N ASN A 136 -21.77 -3.98 -9.75
CA ASN A 136 -22.46 -4.72 -8.69
C ASN A 136 -22.37 -6.23 -8.97
N GLY A 137 -22.46 -7.03 -7.91
CA GLY A 137 -22.45 -8.49 -8.01
C GLY A 137 -21.09 -9.05 -8.43
N VAL A 138 -20.00 -8.32 -8.14
CA VAL A 138 -18.63 -8.79 -8.40
C VAL A 138 -18.22 -9.74 -7.27
N ASP A 139 -17.60 -10.87 -7.64
CA ASP A 139 -16.99 -11.76 -6.66
C ASP A 139 -15.74 -11.10 -6.08
N VAL A 140 -15.79 -10.78 -4.78
CA VAL A 140 -14.69 -10.15 -4.03
C VAL A 140 -13.98 -11.14 -3.11
N SER A 141 -14.14 -12.44 -3.32
CA SER A 141 -13.49 -13.47 -2.49
C SER A 141 -11.95 -13.38 -2.52
N SER A 142 -11.36 -12.90 -3.62
CA SER A 142 -9.90 -12.68 -3.74
C SER A 142 -9.37 -11.47 -2.98
N ASN A 143 -10.24 -10.57 -2.52
CA ASN A 143 -9.87 -9.38 -1.75
C ASN A 143 -9.60 -9.69 -0.28
N TRP A 144 -9.84 -10.92 0.16
CA TRP A 144 -9.62 -11.35 1.54
C TRP A 144 -8.22 -11.93 1.74
N GLU A 145 -7.57 -11.52 2.82
CA GLU A 145 -6.24 -11.96 3.21
C GLU A 145 -6.19 -12.28 4.70
N PRO A 146 -5.40 -13.28 5.13
CA PRO A 146 -5.10 -13.45 6.54
C PRO A 146 -4.25 -12.28 7.05
N VAL A 147 -4.37 -11.96 8.34
CA VAL A 147 -3.41 -11.08 9.01
C VAL A 147 -2.02 -11.75 8.95
N PRO A 148 -1.01 -11.12 8.33
CA PRO A 148 0.30 -11.75 8.18
C PRO A 148 1.02 -11.81 9.52
N THR A 149 1.83 -12.84 9.73
CA THR A 149 2.84 -12.79 10.79
C THR A 149 3.92 -11.78 10.45
N PHE A 150 4.53 -11.14 11.46
CA PHE A 150 5.62 -10.19 11.26
C PHE A 150 6.70 -10.70 10.26
N GLY A 151 6.99 -9.88 9.25
CA GLY A 151 7.97 -10.18 8.19
C GLY A 151 7.46 -11.06 7.03
N ALA A 152 6.25 -11.64 7.13
CA ALA A 152 5.69 -12.55 6.13
C ALA A 152 4.56 -11.89 5.32
N TYR A 153 4.87 -10.81 4.61
CA TYR A 153 3.88 -9.96 3.93
C TYR A 153 3.44 -10.46 2.54
N THR A 154 3.84 -11.67 2.14
CA THR A 154 3.67 -12.19 0.76
C THR A 154 2.21 -12.16 0.26
N SER A 155 1.24 -12.41 1.15
CA SER A 155 -0.19 -12.35 0.80
C SER A 155 -0.61 -10.94 0.40
N LEU A 156 -0.17 -9.92 1.14
CA LEU A 156 -0.56 -8.52 0.93
C LEU A 156 0.10 -7.91 -0.32
N ILE A 157 1.34 -8.29 -0.63
CA ILE A 157 2.16 -7.67 -1.69
C ILE A 157 1.94 -8.24 -3.11
N ARG A 158 0.79 -8.86 -3.38
CA ARG A 158 0.42 -9.37 -4.72
C ARG A 158 -0.03 -8.22 -5.63
N ARG A 159 0.72 -7.95 -6.71
CA ARG A 159 0.37 -6.89 -7.67
C ARG A 159 -0.87 -7.21 -8.50
N GLU A 160 -1.05 -8.47 -8.90
CA GLU A 160 -2.23 -8.91 -9.64
C GLU A 160 -3.23 -9.50 -8.63
N ARG A 161 -4.46 -8.95 -8.61
CA ARG A 161 -5.56 -9.34 -7.71
C ARG A 161 -6.86 -9.55 -8.47
#